data_AF-A0A1C6HTL6-F1
#
_entry.id   AF-A0A1C6HTL6-F1
#
_cell.length_a   1.000
_cell.length_b   1.000
_cell.length_c   1.000
_cell.angle_alpha   90.00
_cell.angle_beta   90.00
_cell.angle_gamma   90.00
#
_symmetry.space_group_name_H-M   'P 1'
#
loop_
_entity.id
_entity.type
_entity.pdbx_description
1 polymer ?
#
loop_
_entity_poly.entity_id
_entity_poly.type
_entity_poly.pdbx_seq_one_letter_code
_entity_poly.pdbx_strand_id
1 'polypeptide(L)'
;MNAIGNLAITISSAIGKFVMIIFESAKRSFKIVLSTIIPFMILIATVSTLILTTGLGNIIANGLSGLASSSIGLLIMSLIITFPLISPIIGPGAVIASIIGTLIGGLIATGDIPLAMALPAVFAIHQPCGSDFIPVGMSLTEAEPETVEIAVPACLYSKFIIAPVEVGLAIVIGMFLF
;
A
#
# COMPACT_ATOMS: atom_id res chain seq x y z
N MET A 1 7.28 12.18 58.39
CA MET A 1 6.36 11.59 57.39
C MET A 1 6.75 10.13 57.19
N ASN A 2 5.84 9.19 57.44
CA ASN A 2 6.14 7.75 57.42
C ASN A 2 6.41 7.25 55.99
N ALA A 3 7.33 6.29 55.84
CA ALA A 3 7.70 5.69 54.55
C ALA A 3 6.49 5.20 53.73
N ILE A 4 5.44 4.72 54.41
CA ILE A 4 4.17 4.27 53.82
C ILE A 4 3.41 5.43 53.17
N GLY A 5 3.42 6.62 53.78
CA GLY A 5 2.76 7.82 53.23
C GLY A 5 3.45 8.32 51.96
N ASN A 6 4.79 8.30 51.94
CA ASN A 6 5.55 8.66 50.74
C ASN A 6 5.30 7.66 49.60
N LEU A 7 5.25 6.36 49.90
CA LEU A 7 4.94 5.32 48.91
C LEU A 7 3.54 5.51 48.29
N ALA A 8 2.53 5.77 49.12
CA ALA A 8 1.16 6.00 48.66
C ALA A 8 1.05 7.24 47.75
N ILE A 9 1.75 8.33 48.08
CA ILE A 9 1.80 9.54 47.24
C ILE A 9 2.48 9.25 45.90
N THR A 10 3.59 8.51 45.90
CA THR A 10 4.29 8.15 44.66
C THR A 10 3.43 7.28 43.75
N ILE A 11 2.76 6.25 44.29
CA ILE A 11 1.86 5.38 43.54
C ILE A 11 0.68 6.17 42.96
N SER A 12 0.06 7.03 43.78
CA SER A 12 -1.09 7.84 43.34
C SER A 12 -0.70 8.84 42.24
N SER A 13 0.48 9.46 42.37
CA SER A 13 1.02 10.34 41.32
C SER A 13 1.34 9.56 40.04
N ALA A 14 1.89 8.36 40.15
CA ALA A 14 2.19 7.51 39.00
C ALA A 14 0.92 7.09 38.25
N ILE A 15 -0.12 6.66 38.97
CA ILE A 15 -1.42 6.33 38.38
C ILE A 15 -2.02 7.55 37.69
N GLY A 16 -2.01 8.72 38.34
CA GLY A 16 -2.50 9.97 37.75
C GLY A 16 -1.78 10.33 36.46
N LYS A 17 -0.44 10.24 36.44
CA LYS A 17 0.36 10.48 35.22
C LYS A 17 0.02 9.49 34.11
N PHE A 18 -0.12 8.21 34.44
CA PHE A 18 -0.45 7.17 33.47
C PHE A 18 -1.83 7.41 32.84
N VAL A 19 -2.85 7.70 33.65
CA VAL A 19 -4.20 8.01 33.17
C VAL A 19 -4.20 9.26 32.27
N MET A 20 -3.46 10.30 32.65
CA MET A 20 -3.34 11.51 31.83
C MET A 20 -2.68 11.23 30.47
N ILE A 21 -1.63 10.40 30.43
CA ILE A 21 -0.99 10.01 29.17
C ILE A 21 -1.98 9.30 28.24
N ILE A 22 -2.76 8.35 28.76
CA ILE A 22 -3.77 7.65 27.96
C ILE A 22 -4.83 8.63 27.44
N PHE A 23 -5.35 9.50 28.31
CA PHE A 23 -6.41 10.43 27.94
C PHE A 23 -5.96 11.45 26.88
N GLU A 24 -4.76 12.02 27.02
CA GLU A 24 -4.20 12.92 26.02
C GLU A 24 -3.91 12.20 24.70
N SER A 25 -3.40 10.97 24.76
CA SER A 25 -3.15 10.15 23.56
C SER A 25 -4.44 9.81 22.83
N ALA A 26 -5.52 9.50 23.56
CA ALA A 26 -6.83 9.24 23.00
C ALA A 26 -7.40 10.47 22.28
N LYS A 27 -7.34 11.66 22.91
CA LYS A 27 -7.77 12.92 22.29
C LYS A 27 -6.98 13.23 21.02
N ARG A 28 -5.66 13.05 21.05
CA ARG A 28 -4.81 13.25 19.86
C ARG A 28 -5.19 12.29 18.75
N SER A 29 -5.36 11.01 19.07
CA SER A 29 -5.74 9.98 18.09
C SER A 29 -7.08 10.31 17.44
N PHE A 30 -8.09 10.68 18.24
CA PHE A 30 -9.40 11.05 17.73
C PHE A 30 -9.35 12.27 16.80
N LYS A 31 -8.53 13.27 17.16
CA LYS A 31 -8.28 14.44 16.29
C LYS A 31 -7.69 14.03 14.95
N ILE A 32 -6.64 13.20 14.94
CA ILE A 32 -5.97 12.72 13.71
C ILE A 32 -6.94 11.92 12.82
N VAL A 33 -7.77 11.06 13.43
CA VAL A 33 -8.78 10.29 12.69
C VAL A 33 -9.74 11.22 11.96
N LEU A 34 -10.29 12.21 12.65
CA LEU A 34 -11.26 13.15 12.09
C LEU A 34 -10.63 14.12 11.07
N SER A 35 -9.43 14.63 11.35
CA SER A 35 -8.81 15.68 10.52
C SER A 35 -8.05 15.14 9.31
N THR A 36 -7.60 13.88 9.35
CA THR A 36 -6.65 13.35 8.37
C THR A 36 -7.13 12.03 7.77
N ILE A 37 -7.44 11.01 8.60
CA ILE A 37 -7.76 9.67 8.10
C ILE A 37 -9.10 9.65 7.37
N ILE A 38 -10.17 10.18 7.98
CA ILE A 38 -11.51 10.18 7.36
C ILE A 38 -11.53 10.98 6.05
N PRO A 39 -11.02 12.24 5.99
CA PRO A 39 -10.96 12.99 4.75
C PRO A 39 -10.22 12.25 3.63
N PHE A 40 -9.10 11.61 3.94
CA PHE A 40 -8.37 10.83 2.96
C PHE A 40 -9.16 9.58 2.51
N MET A 41 -9.77 8.85 3.45
CA MET A 41 -10.58 7.69 3.11
C MET A 41 -11.77 8.04 2.21
N ILE A 42 -12.36 9.22 2.38
CA ILE A 42 -13.42 9.73 1.49
C ILE A 42 -12.86 9.97 0.07
N LEU A 43 -11.68 10.60 -0.05
CA LEU A 43 -11.02 10.81 -1.35
C LEU A 43 -10.77 9.47 -2.05
N ILE A 44 -10.17 8.52 -1.34
CA ILE A 44 -9.86 7.19 -1.87
C ILE A 44 -11.11 6.43 -2.24
N ALA A 45 -12.13 6.40 -1.37
CA ALA A 45 -13.39 5.73 -1.67
C ALA A 45 -14.05 6.33 -2.92
N THR A 46 -14.00 7.65 -3.10
CA THR A 46 -14.56 8.34 -4.27
C THR A 46 -13.80 7.98 -5.55
N VAL A 47 -12.47 8.07 -5.54
CA VAL A 47 -11.62 7.72 -6.69
C VAL A 47 -11.79 6.25 -7.06
N SER A 48 -11.75 5.35 -6.06
CA SER A 48 -11.91 3.91 -6.26
C SER A 48 -13.29 3.56 -6.82
N THR A 49 -14.35 4.17 -6.27
CA THR A 49 -15.72 4.00 -6.77
C THR A 49 -15.83 4.49 -8.20
N LEU A 50 -15.23 5.62 -8.55
CA LEU A 50 -15.23 6.14 -9.91
C LEU A 50 -14.50 5.19 -10.87
N ILE A 51 -13.32 4.68 -10.51
CA ILE A 51 -12.55 3.73 -11.32
C ILE A 51 -13.36 2.43 -11.56
N LEU A 52 -14.01 1.91 -10.51
CA LEU A 52 -14.81 0.69 -10.56
C LEU A 52 -16.10 0.85 -11.37
N THR A 53 -16.83 1.95 -11.17
CA THR A 53 -18.14 2.20 -11.82
C THR A 53 -18.03 2.65 -13.26
N THR A 54 -16.98 3.43 -13.61
CA THR A 54 -16.76 3.88 -15.00
C THR A 54 -16.18 2.79 -15.92
N GLY A 55 -15.69 1.69 -15.34
CA GLY A 55 -15.00 0.65 -16.10
C GLY A 55 -13.60 1.07 -16.60
N LEU A 56 -13.08 2.22 -16.18
CA LEU A 56 -11.73 2.68 -16.54
C LEU A 56 -10.67 1.66 -16.14
N GLY A 57 -10.83 1.04 -14.95
CA GLY A 57 -9.94 -0.03 -14.50
C GLY A 57 -9.97 -1.27 -15.41
N ASN A 58 -11.15 -1.62 -15.95
CA ASN A 58 -11.28 -2.75 -16.89
C ASN A 58 -10.58 -2.45 -18.22
N ILE A 59 -10.67 -1.22 -18.72
CA ILE A 59 -10.00 -0.81 -19.97
C ILE A 59 -8.49 -0.94 -19.82
N ILE A 60 -7.94 -0.41 -18.72
CA ILE A 60 -6.51 -0.48 -18.43
C ILE A 60 -6.07 -1.94 -18.26
N ALA A 61 -6.81 -2.74 -17.49
CA ALA A 61 -6.49 -4.15 -17.28
C ALA A 61 -6.54 -4.97 -18.58
N ASN A 62 -7.54 -4.75 -19.43
CA ASN A 62 -7.63 -5.42 -20.72
C ASN A 62 -6.45 -5.06 -21.63
N GLY A 63 -6.02 -3.79 -21.64
CA GLY A 63 -4.82 -3.36 -22.38
C GLY A 63 -3.53 -4.00 -21.88
N LEU A 64 -3.45 -4.34 -20.59
CA LEU A 64 -2.29 -4.98 -19.96
C LEU A 64 -2.36 -6.51 -19.95
N SER A 65 -3.53 -7.11 -20.22
CA SER A 65 -3.75 -8.56 -20.14
C SER A 65 -2.80 -9.37 -21.03
N GLY A 66 -2.38 -8.82 -22.18
CA GLY A 66 -1.40 -9.45 -23.07
C GLY A 66 -0.02 -9.62 -22.46
N LEU A 67 0.31 -8.88 -21.40
CA LEU A 67 1.57 -8.99 -20.65
C LEU A 67 1.49 -10.02 -19.52
N ALA A 68 0.30 -10.49 -19.16
CA ALA A 68 0.08 -11.36 -18.01
C ALA A 68 0.54 -12.81 -18.24
N SER A 69 0.79 -13.21 -19.49
CA SER A 69 1.07 -14.59 -19.88
C SER A 69 2.56 -14.98 -19.92
N SER A 70 3.48 -14.06 -19.63
CA SER A 70 4.92 -14.34 -19.69
C SER A 70 5.68 -13.65 -18.56
N SER A 71 6.78 -14.25 -18.10
CA SER A 71 7.59 -13.70 -17.00
C SER A 71 8.16 -12.31 -17.34
N ILE A 72 8.60 -12.13 -18.59
CA ILE A 72 9.04 -10.83 -19.10
C ILE A 72 7.87 -9.84 -19.16
N GLY A 73 6.69 -10.30 -19.58
CA GLY A 73 5.49 -9.47 -19.61
C GLY A 73 5.11 -8.98 -18.22
N LEU A 74 5.19 -9.82 -17.19
CA LEU A 74 4.95 -9.43 -15.80
C LEU A 74 5.95 -8.36 -15.30
N LEU A 75 7.21 -8.45 -15.70
CA LEU A 75 8.23 -7.44 -15.37
C LEU A 75 7.95 -6.10 -16.08
N ILE A 76 7.54 -6.13 -17.35
CA ILE A 76 7.16 -4.92 -18.09
C ILE A 76 5.90 -4.31 -17.48
N MET A 77 4.90 -5.13 -17.19
CA MET A 77 3.66 -4.71 -16.55
C MET A 77 3.94 -4.04 -15.21
N SER A 78 4.80 -4.64 -14.37
CA SER A 78 5.14 -4.09 -13.06
C SER A 78 5.78 -2.70 -13.19
N LEU A 79 6.60 -2.46 -14.21
CA LEU A 79 7.14 -1.13 -14.50
C LEU A 79 6.04 -0.13 -14.91
N ILE A 80 5.13 -0.53 -15.81
CA ILE A 80 4.05 0.34 -16.28
C ILE A 80 3.16 0.79 -15.12
N ILE A 81 2.69 -0.14 -14.30
CA ILE A 81 1.72 0.17 -13.24
C ILE A 81 2.36 0.87 -12.04
N THR A 82 3.67 0.73 -11.85
CA THR A 82 4.44 1.36 -10.75
C THR A 82 5.03 2.70 -11.14
N PHE A 83 4.88 3.10 -12.40
CA PHE A 83 5.42 4.36 -12.86
C PHE A 83 4.95 5.52 -11.96
N PRO A 84 5.85 6.37 -11.43
CA PRO A 84 5.54 7.31 -10.35
C PRO A 84 4.36 8.25 -10.61
N LEU A 85 4.09 8.61 -11.86
CA LEU A 85 2.95 9.47 -12.21
C LEU A 85 1.59 8.75 -12.20
N ILE A 86 1.59 7.43 -12.35
CA ILE A 86 0.38 6.62 -12.55
C ILE A 86 0.07 5.80 -11.30
N SER A 87 1.09 5.33 -10.58
CA SER A 87 0.92 4.43 -9.43
C SER A 87 0.04 4.98 -8.28
N PRO A 88 0.04 6.29 -7.95
CA PRO A 88 -0.88 6.83 -6.94
C PRO A 88 -2.35 6.86 -7.39
N ILE A 89 -2.62 6.83 -8.70
CA ILE A 89 -3.97 6.80 -9.26
C ILE A 89 -4.48 5.35 -9.38
N ILE A 90 -3.58 4.42 -9.66
CA ILE A 90 -3.89 2.98 -9.77
C ILE A 90 -4.10 2.35 -8.38
N GLY A 91 -3.30 2.73 -7.39
CA GLY A 91 -3.33 2.17 -6.03
C GLY A 91 -4.73 2.09 -5.38
N PRO A 92 -5.52 3.17 -5.38
CA PRO A 92 -6.85 3.23 -4.75
C PRO A 92 -7.81 2.17 -5.29
N GLY A 93 -7.75 1.90 -6.61
CA GLY A 93 -8.70 1.02 -7.25
C GLY A 93 -8.47 -0.46 -6.97
N ALA A 94 -7.23 -0.89 -6.71
CA ALA A 94 -6.80 -2.31 -6.73
C ALA A 94 -7.32 -3.13 -7.93
N VAL A 95 -7.87 -2.47 -8.97
CA VAL A 95 -8.65 -3.09 -10.04
C VAL A 95 -7.75 -3.90 -10.96
N ILE A 96 -6.52 -3.43 -11.17
CA ILE A 96 -5.53 -4.17 -11.95
C ILE A 96 -5.19 -5.47 -11.23
N ALA A 97 -4.91 -5.42 -9.92
CA ALA A 97 -4.57 -6.61 -9.16
C ALA A 97 -5.73 -7.62 -9.13
N SER A 98 -6.97 -7.18 -8.99
CA SER A 98 -8.13 -8.08 -9.00
C SER A 98 -8.38 -8.71 -10.37
N ILE A 99 -8.36 -7.93 -11.46
CA ILE A 99 -8.65 -8.44 -12.81
C ILE A 99 -7.51 -9.30 -13.33
N ILE A 100 -6.28 -8.78 -13.31
CA ILE A 100 -5.11 -9.51 -13.82
C ILE A 100 -4.81 -10.72 -12.93
N GLY A 101 -4.95 -10.58 -11.60
CA GLY A 101 -4.80 -11.70 -10.67
C GLY A 101 -5.80 -12.82 -10.94
N THR A 102 -7.07 -12.48 -11.19
CA THR A 102 -8.10 -13.48 -11.55
C THR A 102 -7.79 -14.12 -12.91
N LEU A 103 -7.36 -13.34 -13.91
CA LEU A 103 -6.99 -13.84 -15.23
C LEU A 103 -5.83 -14.83 -15.16
N ILE A 104 -4.73 -14.47 -14.49
CA ILE A 104 -3.56 -15.35 -14.35
C ILE A 104 -3.92 -16.60 -13.54
N GLY A 105 -4.67 -16.44 -12.44
CA GLY A 105 -5.15 -17.56 -11.64
C GLY A 105 -6.00 -18.55 -12.45
N GLY A 106 -6.86 -18.05 -13.33
CA GLY A 106 -7.64 -18.86 -14.26
C GLY A 106 -6.76 -19.65 -15.24
N LEU A 107 -5.78 -18.98 -15.86
CA LEU A 107 -4.85 -19.61 -16.80
C LEU A 107 -3.94 -20.65 -16.14
N ILE A 108 -3.57 -20.45 -14.88
CA ILE A 108 -2.85 -21.46 -14.09
C ILE A 108 -3.76 -22.66 -13.80
N ALA A 109 -5.04 -22.41 -13.45
CA ALA A 109 -5.98 -23.48 -13.13
C ALA A 109 -6.34 -24.35 -14.35
N THR A 110 -6.39 -23.78 -15.56
CA THR A 110 -6.60 -24.53 -16.81
C THR A 110 -5.35 -25.20 -17.36
N GLY A 111 -4.16 -24.86 -16.83
CA GLY A 111 -2.87 -25.37 -17.29
C GLY A 111 -2.31 -24.65 -18.51
N ASP A 112 -2.90 -23.53 -18.92
CA ASP A 112 -2.42 -22.70 -20.04
C ASP A 112 -1.12 -21.94 -19.68
N ILE A 113 -0.91 -21.67 -18.39
CA ILE A 113 0.31 -21.06 -17.84
C ILE A 113 0.88 -21.95 -16.72
N PRO A 114 2.22 -22.10 -16.61
CA PRO A 114 2.84 -22.89 -15.54
C PRO A 114 2.62 -22.31 -14.14
N LEU A 115 2.50 -23.17 -13.12
CA LEU A 115 2.34 -22.77 -11.73
C LEU A 115 3.47 -21.87 -11.21
N ALA A 116 4.69 -22.02 -11.74
CA ALA A 116 5.85 -21.17 -11.44
C ALA A 116 5.59 -19.66 -11.65
N MET A 117 4.59 -19.29 -12.46
CA MET A 117 4.20 -17.90 -12.71
C MET A 117 3.39 -17.26 -11.58
N ALA A 118 2.89 -18.04 -10.61
CA ALA A 118 2.08 -17.50 -9.52
C ALA A 118 2.84 -16.47 -8.68
N LEU A 119 4.10 -16.77 -8.31
CA LEU A 119 4.91 -15.87 -7.49
C LEU A 119 5.28 -14.57 -8.23
N PRO A 120 5.80 -14.60 -9.47
CA PRO A 120 5.99 -13.41 -10.29
C PRO A 120 4.72 -12.58 -10.46
N ALA A 121 3.58 -13.23 -10.67
CA ALA A 121 2.31 -12.55 -10.90
C ALA A 121 1.89 -11.72 -9.69
N VAL A 122 1.96 -12.30 -8.49
CA VAL A 122 1.64 -11.58 -7.24
C VAL A 122 2.55 -10.36 -7.06
N PHE A 123 3.87 -10.53 -7.23
CA PHE A 123 4.81 -9.42 -7.11
C PHE A 123 4.58 -8.34 -8.16
N ALA A 124 4.26 -8.72 -9.40
CA ALA A 124 4.06 -7.79 -10.49
C ALA A 124 2.80 -6.94 -10.32
N ILE A 125 1.66 -7.56 -10.00
CA ILE A 125 0.37 -6.86 -9.87
C ILE A 125 0.27 -5.99 -8.60
N HIS A 126 1.05 -6.31 -7.56
CA HIS A 126 1.03 -5.57 -6.29
C HIS A 126 2.07 -4.45 -6.18
N GLN A 127 2.94 -4.24 -7.16
CA GLN A 127 3.96 -3.19 -7.07
C GLN A 127 3.42 -1.78 -6.71
N PRO A 128 2.25 -1.32 -7.22
CA PRO A 128 1.71 0.00 -6.89
C PRO A 128 1.24 0.12 -5.43
N CYS A 129 1.21 -0.96 -4.66
CA CYS A 129 0.67 -0.98 -3.30
C CYS A 129 1.31 0.10 -2.42
N GLY A 130 0.46 0.91 -1.79
CA GLY A 130 0.87 1.97 -0.87
C GLY A 130 1.32 3.27 -1.55
N SER A 131 1.38 3.34 -2.88
CA SER A 131 1.81 4.56 -3.62
C SER A 131 0.88 5.75 -3.38
N ASP A 132 -0.40 5.48 -3.19
CA ASP A 132 -1.45 6.42 -2.82
C ASP A 132 -1.45 6.81 -1.34
N PHE A 133 -0.90 5.94 -0.48
CA PHE A 133 -0.83 6.18 0.97
C PHE A 133 0.41 6.95 1.41
N ILE A 134 1.43 7.15 0.55
CA ILE A 134 2.65 7.89 0.94
C ILE A 134 2.32 9.29 1.44
N PRO A 135 1.56 10.16 0.72
CA PRO A 135 1.23 11.49 1.21
C PRO A 135 0.48 11.48 2.55
N VAL A 136 -0.34 10.44 2.77
CA VAL A 136 -1.12 10.28 4.00
C VAL A 136 -0.24 9.89 5.16
N GLY A 137 0.62 8.90 4.97
CA GLY A 137 1.60 8.50 5.98
C GLY A 137 2.38 9.71 6.48
N MET A 138 2.84 10.56 5.55
CA MET A 138 3.55 11.79 5.88
C MET A 138 2.67 12.81 6.65
N SER A 139 1.40 12.98 6.26
CA SER A 139 0.47 13.84 7.00
C SER A 139 0.13 13.33 8.40
N LEU A 140 0.11 11.99 8.59
CA LEU A 140 -0.12 11.37 9.90
C LEU A 140 1.07 11.58 10.85
N THR A 141 2.27 11.70 10.30
CA THR A 141 3.48 12.04 11.06
C THR A 141 3.68 13.54 11.23
N GLU A 142 2.71 14.37 10.85
CA GLU A 142 2.81 15.84 10.92
C GLU A 142 4.07 16.36 10.20
N ALA A 143 4.43 15.74 9.06
CA ALA A 143 5.62 16.11 8.31
C ALA A 143 5.53 17.54 7.74
N GLU A 144 6.67 18.23 7.71
CA GLU A 144 6.76 19.57 7.11
C GLU A 144 6.49 19.50 5.59
N PRO A 145 5.87 20.54 4.99
CA PRO A 145 5.53 20.53 3.56
C PRO A 145 6.72 20.23 2.65
N GLU A 146 7.87 20.81 2.94
CA GLU A 146 9.14 20.61 2.21
C GLU A 146 9.59 19.14 2.27
N THR A 147 9.33 18.46 3.39
CA THR A 147 9.61 17.03 3.55
C THR A 147 8.65 16.20 2.69
N VAL A 148 7.37 16.56 2.64
CA VAL A 148 6.36 15.86 1.81
C VAL A 148 6.70 15.96 0.33
N GLU A 149 7.07 17.17 -0.13
CA GLU A 149 7.42 17.44 -1.53
C GLU A 149 8.61 16.62 -2.03
N ILE A 150 9.56 16.30 -1.15
CA ILE A 150 10.74 15.48 -1.49
C ILE A 150 10.46 13.99 -1.27
N ALA A 151 9.83 13.63 -0.15
CA ALA A 151 9.64 12.23 0.25
C ALA A 151 8.65 11.50 -0.66
N VAL A 152 7.57 12.14 -1.09
CA VAL A 152 6.56 11.49 -1.95
C VAL A 152 7.19 11.04 -3.27
N PRO A 153 7.85 11.91 -4.07
CA PRO A 153 8.57 11.46 -5.25
C PRO A 153 9.66 10.43 -4.94
N ALA A 154 10.46 10.64 -3.88
CA ALA A 154 11.54 9.73 -3.53
C ALA A 154 11.04 8.30 -3.28
N CYS A 155 9.96 8.14 -2.53
CA CYS A 155 9.35 6.83 -2.27
C CYS A 155 8.78 6.20 -3.56
N LEU A 156 8.11 6.98 -4.41
CA LEU A 156 7.56 6.48 -5.67
C LEU A 156 8.65 6.01 -6.64
N TYR A 157 9.73 6.80 -6.79
CA TYR A 157 10.87 6.41 -7.61
C TYR A 157 11.62 5.21 -7.02
N SER A 158 11.78 5.15 -5.69
CA SER A 158 12.38 3.97 -5.04
C SER A 158 11.60 2.69 -5.36
N LYS A 159 10.26 2.75 -5.30
CA LYS A 159 9.41 1.61 -5.68
C LYS A 159 9.55 1.26 -7.15
N PHE A 160 9.58 2.25 -8.03
CA PHE A 160 9.75 2.02 -9.47
C PHE A 160 11.10 1.35 -9.78
N ILE A 161 12.18 1.76 -9.11
CA ILE A 161 13.53 1.21 -9.31
C ILE A 161 13.64 -0.22 -8.75
N ILE A 162 13.00 -0.51 -7.61
CA ILE A 162 13.09 -1.83 -6.98
C ILE A 162 12.15 -2.86 -7.64
N ALA A 163 11.09 -2.42 -8.33
CA ALA A 163 10.09 -3.29 -8.95
C ALA A 163 10.69 -4.40 -9.85
N PRO A 164 11.62 -4.12 -10.79
CA PRO A 164 12.25 -5.17 -11.59
C PRO A 164 13.07 -6.16 -10.78
N VAL A 165 13.66 -5.72 -9.66
CA VAL A 165 14.45 -6.58 -8.78
C VAL A 165 13.53 -7.54 -8.03
N GLU A 166 12.44 -7.03 -7.45
CA GLU A 166 11.46 -7.86 -6.73
C GLU A 166 10.80 -8.89 -7.65
N VAL A 167 10.32 -8.45 -8.82
CA VAL A 167 9.69 -9.34 -9.80
C VAL A 167 10.71 -10.32 -10.39
N GLY A 168 11.94 -9.86 -10.68
CA GLY A 168 13.03 -10.73 -11.14
C GLY A 168 13.37 -11.83 -10.15
N LEU A 169 13.48 -11.49 -8.86
CA LEU A 169 13.69 -12.47 -7.79
C LEU A 169 12.51 -13.44 -7.68
N ALA A 170 11.28 -12.94 -7.79
CA ALA A 170 10.09 -13.78 -7.79
C ALA A 170 10.07 -14.78 -8.95
N ILE A 171 10.58 -14.41 -10.14
CA ILE A 171 10.74 -15.31 -11.29
C ILE A 171 11.73 -16.42 -10.96
N VAL A 172 12.91 -16.07 -10.47
CA VAL A 172 13.95 -17.05 -10.14
C VAL A 172 13.47 -18.03 -9.06
N ILE A 173 12.86 -17.51 -7.99
CA ILE A 173 12.33 -18.34 -6.90
C ILE A 173 11.15 -19.19 -7.39
N GLY A 174 10.25 -18.62 -8.19
CA GLY A 174 9.10 -19.33 -8.75
C GLY A 174 9.51 -20.53 -9.61
N MET A 175 10.53 -20.37 -10.46
CA MET A 175 11.11 -21.44 -11.28
C MET A 175 11.85 -22.52 -10.46
N PHE A 176 12.32 -22.18 -9.26
CA PHE A 176 13.01 -23.14 -8.39
C PHE A 176 12.02 -23.97 -7.55
N LEU A 177 10.90 -23.37 -7.15
CA LEU A 177 9.90 -24.01 -6.28
C LEU A 177 8.91 -24.92 -7.02
N PHE A 178 8.62 -24.62 -8.29
CA PHE A 178 7.59 -25.29 -9.10
C PHE A 178 8.16 -25.72 -10.45
#